data_AF-A0A7Y8WZG3-F1
#
_entry.id   AF-A0A7Y8WZG3-F1
#
_cell.length_a   1.000
_cell.length_b   1.000
_cell.length_c   1.000
_cell.angle_alpha   90.00
_cell.angle_beta   90.00
_cell.angle_gamma   90.00
#
_symmetry.space_group_name_H-M   'P 1'
#
loop_
_entity.id
_entity.type
_entity.pdbx_description
1 polymer ?
#
loop_
_entity_poly.entity_id
_entity_poly.type
_entity_poly.pdbx_seq_one_letter_code
_entity_poly.pdbx_strand_id
1 'polypeptide(L)'
;MTPLPPRKPLVEGDFSRPDGARHPHHPGDYEITDPAEIAEVEALPPPTGPDPHGGTFTCMCSEAAGARPVTPELLRLLDPLSPTGIPARHRARWVAAAPPELREYAAAWADGGEPGPETVPGVPLAVVFAWMGAVREEPRDAARLLAVRAPERILAAARTEDLAWAVRETGRAGLDAAVAFFAGEHFTTRHPKHRRVPETARGLLLGHARRHRPADLPVLERRLLRLPEDRIRRP
;
A
#
# COMPACT_ATOMS: atom_id res chain seq x y z
N MET A 1 7.46 -31.23 -41.80
CA MET A 1 7.47 -30.61 -40.47
C MET A 1 7.14 -29.14 -40.63
N THR A 2 5.96 -28.74 -40.20
CA THR A 2 5.50 -27.34 -40.27
C THR A 2 5.95 -26.64 -38.99
N PRO A 3 6.66 -25.49 -39.05
CA PRO A 3 7.01 -24.76 -37.85
C PRO A 3 5.73 -24.20 -37.21
N LEU A 4 5.59 -24.41 -35.90
CA LEU A 4 4.51 -23.79 -35.13
C LEU A 4 4.64 -22.27 -35.21
N PRO A 5 3.55 -21.52 -35.43
CA PRO A 5 3.60 -20.06 -35.40
C PRO A 5 4.00 -19.57 -34.00
N PRO A 6 4.66 -18.40 -33.88
CA PRO A 6 4.96 -17.82 -32.58
C PRO A 6 3.65 -17.62 -31.82
N ARG A 7 3.56 -18.22 -30.62
CA ARG A 7 2.41 -18.06 -29.73
C ARG A 7 2.27 -16.56 -29.42
N LYS A 8 1.17 -15.96 -29.86
CA LYS A 8 0.81 -14.58 -29.47
C LYS A 8 0.44 -14.59 -27.98
N PRO A 9 0.96 -13.66 -27.17
CA PRO A 9 0.45 -13.43 -25.83
C PRO A 9 -0.89 -12.72 -25.91
N LEU A 10 -1.86 -13.03 -25.01
CA LEU A 10 -3.01 -12.18 -24.68
C LEU A 10 -3.92 -12.89 -23.65
N VAL A 11 -4.13 -12.27 -22.48
CA VAL A 11 -5.40 -12.34 -21.72
C VAL A 11 -5.63 -10.98 -21.04
N GLU A 12 -6.70 -10.29 -21.46
CA GLU A 12 -7.36 -9.19 -20.76
C GLU A 12 -8.35 -9.78 -19.74
N GLY A 13 -8.27 -9.37 -18.48
CA GLY A 13 -9.32 -9.57 -17.49
C GLY A 13 -9.40 -8.33 -16.63
N ASP A 14 -10.57 -7.70 -16.51
CA ASP A 14 -10.77 -6.49 -15.71
C ASP A 14 -10.59 -6.83 -14.22
N PHE A 15 -9.38 -6.60 -13.69
CA PHE A 15 -9.06 -6.84 -12.27
C PHE A 15 -9.65 -5.75 -11.37
N SER A 16 -10.96 -5.52 -11.47
CA SER A 16 -11.73 -4.69 -10.56
C SER A 16 -12.55 -5.57 -9.62
N ARG A 17 -12.74 -5.10 -8.37
CA ARG A 17 -13.73 -5.71 -7.48
C ARG A 17 -15.11 -5.63 -8.14
N PRO A 18 -16.08 -6.50 -7.76
CA PRO A 18 -17.45 -6.42 -8.28
C PRO A 18 -18.14 -5.06 -8.08
N ASP A 19 -17.65 -4.23 -7.15
CA ASP A 19 -18.09 -2.86 -6.90
C ASP A 19 -17.34 -1.79 -7.71
N GLY A 20 -16.45 -2.19 -8.63
CA GLY A 20 -15.63 -1.32 -9.47
C GLY A 20 -14.44 -0.70 -8.74
N ALA A 21 -14.18 -1.06 -7.48
CA ALA A 21 -13.03 -0.54 -6.75
C ALA A 21 -11.72 -1.07 -7.35
N ARG A 22 -10.81 -0.14 -7.62
CA ARG A 22 -9.49 -0.39 -8.22
C ARG A 22 -8.44 0.46 -7.54
N HIS A 23 -7.21 -0.05 -7.44
CA HIS A 23 -6.08 0.81 -7.11
C HIS A 23 -5.72 1.63 -8.37
N PRO A 24 -5.48 2.96 -8.29
CA PRO A 24 -5.27 3.82 -9.46
C PRO A 24 -4.08 3.44 -10.36
N HIS A 25 -3.20 2.58 -9.85
CA HIS A 25 -2.00 2.12 -10.52
C HIS A 25 -1.95 0.60 -10.67
N HIS A 26 -3.00 -0.12 -10.30
CA HIS A 26 -3.10 -1.53 -10.65
C HIS A 26 -3.44 -1.62 -12.14
N PRO A 27 -2.67 -2.40 -12.92
CA PRO A 27 -2.98 -2.57 -14.33
C PRO A 27 -4.35 -3.25 -14.46
N GLY A 28 -5.14 -2.80 -15.44
CA GLY A 28 -6.50 -3.29 -15.67
C GLY A 28 -6.52 -4.72 -16.17
N ASP A 29 -5.42 -5.15 -16.78
CA ASP A 29 -5.10 -6.47 -17.32
C ASP A 29 -3.62 -6.80 -17.01
N TYR A 30 -3.28 -8.07 -16.81
CA TYR A 30 -1.88 -8.49 -16.71
C TYR A 30 -1.67 -9.86 -17.33
N GLU A 31 -0.52 -10.00 -18.00
CA GLU A 31 -0.05 -11.28 -18.49
C GLU A 31 0.86 -11.93 -17.43
N ILE A 32 0.55 -13.17 -17.04
CA ILE A 32 1.41 -13.98 -16.17
C ILE A 32 2.33 -14.81 -17.07
N THR A 33 3.59 -14.39 -17.18
CA THR A 33 4.62 -15.16 -17.89
C THR A 33 5.64 -15.79 -16.94
N ASP A 34 5.59 -15.44 -15.65
CA ASP A 34 6.55 -15.88 -14.65
C ASP A 34 6.17 -17.26 -14.08
N PRO A 35 7.07 -18.26 -14.09
CA PRO A 35 6.77 -19.61 -13.61
C PRO A 35 6.37 -19.69 -12.13
N ALA A 36 6.88 -18.82 -11.26
CA ALA A 36 6.51 -18.81 -9.85
C ALA A 36 5.10 -18.24 -9.64
N GLU A 37 4.72 -17.22 -10.41
CA GLU A 37 3.35 -16.69 -10.40
C GLU A 37 2.35 -17.69 -11.01
N ILE A 38 2.75 -18.42 -12.06
CA ILE A 38 1.95 -19.53 -12.60
C ILE A 38 1.75 -20.59 -11.52
N ALA A 39 2.81 -20.99 -10.81
CA ALA A 39 2.73 -21.97 -9.73
C ALA A 39 1.83 -21.52 -8.57
N GLU A 40 1.82 -20.24 -8.19
CA GLU A 40 0.90 -19.70 -7.17
C GLU A 40 -0.57 -19.84 -7.59
N VAL A 41 -0.88 -19.55 -8.86
CA VAL A 41 -2.24 -19.70 -9.41
C VAL A 41 -2.65 -21.16 -9.58
N GLU A 42 -1.70 -22.04 -9.93
CA GLU A 42 -1.92 -23.47 -10.11
C GLU A 42 -1.99 -24.27 -8.80
N ALA A 43 -1.33 -23.79 -7.73
CA ALA A 43 -1.35 -24.42 -6.41
C ALA A 43 -2.70 -24.28 -5.68
N LEU A 44 -3.61 -23.45 -6.20
CA LEU A 44 -4.96 -23.33 -5.66
C LEU A 44 -5.74 -24.62 -5.90
N PRO A 45 -6.42 -25.16 -4.87
CA PRO A 45 -7.17 -26.40 -5.01
C PRO A 45 -8.27 -26.26 -6.07
N PRO A 46 -8.54 -27.32 -6.86
CA PRO A 46 -9.66 -27.31 -7.78
C PRO A 46 -10.97 -27.13 -7.01
N PRO A 47 -11.92 -26.35 -7.54
CA PRO A 47 -13.12 -26.01 -6.80
C PRO A 47 -14.01 -27.24 -6.56
N THR A 48 -14.59 -27.30 -5.37
CA THR A 48 -15.67 -28.21 -5.01
C THR A 48 -16.93 -27.40 -4.74
N GLY A 49 -17.80 -27.26 -5.74
CA GLY A 49 -19.16 -26.72 -5.57
C GLY A 49 -19.60 -25.67 -6.60
N PRO A 50 -20.91 -25.34 -6.65
CA PRO A 50 -21.47 -24.35 -7.55
C PRO A 50 -21.08 -22.90 -7.16
N ASP A 51 -20.97 -22.05 -8.17
CA ASP A 51 -20.58 -20.64 -8.10
C ASP A 51 -21.63 -19.77 -7.36
N PRO A 52 -21.26 -19.12 -6.24
CA PRO A 52 -22.16 -18.24 -5.49
C PRO A 52 -22.26 -16.81 -6.05
N HIS A 53 -21.44 -16.43 -7.05
CA HIS A 53 -21.32 -15.05 -7.54
C HIS A 53 -21.55 -14.87 -9.06
N GLY A 54 -21.76 -15.94 -9.81
CA GLY A 54 -22.15 -15.90 -11.23
C GLY A 54 -21.06 -15.38 -12.18
N GLY A 55 -19.81 -15.37 -11.74
CA GLY A 55 -18.65 -14.89 -12.50
C GLY A 55 -17.77 -16.05 -12.95
N THR A 56 -17.23 -15.97 -14.17
CA THR A 56 -16.28 -16.97 -14.68
C THR A 56 -14.88 -16.39 -14.72
N PHE A 57 -13.91 -17.10 -14.14
CA PHE A 57 -12.49 -16.81 -14.32
C PHE A 57 -11.90 -17.81 -15.31
N THR A 58 -11.25 -17.31 -16.36
CA THR A 58 -10.55 -18.15 -17.35
C THR A 58 -9.06 -17.88 -17.27
N CYS A 59 -8.30 -18.82 -16.70
CA CYS A 59 -6.85 -18.80 -16.75
C CYS A 59 -6.39 -19.51 -18.03
N MET A 60 -5.79 -18.79 -18.98
CA MET A 60 -5.27 -19.40 -20.21
C MET A 60 -3.84 -19.96 -20.05
N CYS A 61 -3.26 -19.93 -18.85
CA CYS A 61 -1.93 -20.50 -18.57
C CYS A 61 -1.93 -22.04 -18.60
N SER A 62 -3.09 -22.67 -18.47
CA SER A 62 -3.22 -24.13 -18.63
C SER A 62 -4.25 -24.49 -19.70
N GLU A 63 -3.84 -25.34 -20.65
CA GLU A 63 -4.71 -25.85 -21.73
C GLU A 63 -5.90 -26.69 -21.21
N ALA A 64 -5.93 -26.99 -19.90
CA ALA A 64 -6.94 -27.83 -19.24
C ALA A 64 -7.98 -27.05 -18.41
N ALA A 65 -7.85 -25.73 -18.25
CA ALA A 65 -8.75 -24.96 -17.39
C ALA A 65 -9.97 -24.45 -18.16
N GLY A 66 -11.05 -25.25 -18.18
CA GLY A 66 -12.39 -24.71 -18.40
C GLY A 66 -12.72 -23.59 -17.40
N ALA A 67 -13.75 -22.78 -17.69
CA ALA A 67 -14.23 -21.71 -16.82
C ALA A 67 -14.33 -22.18 -15.36
N ARG A 68 -13.62 -21.51 -14.44
CA ARG A 68 -13.56 -21.88 -13.02
C ARG A 68 -14.57 -21.04 -12.23
N PRO A 69 -15.35 -21.63 -11.32
CA PRO A 69 -16.16 -20.89 -10.36
C PRO A 69 -15.26 -20.09 -9.41
N VAL A 70 -15.76 -18.94 -8.99
CA VAL A 70 -15.01 -17.97 -8.19
C VAL A 70 -15.06 -18.35 -6.70
N THR A 71 -13.91 -18.73 -6.12
CA THR A 71 -13.77 -19.01 -4.66
C THR A 71 -13.35 -17.76 -3.89
N PRO A 72 -13.56 -17.67 -2.54
CA PRO A 72 -13.08 -16.56 -1.72
C PRO A 72 -11.55 -16.35 -1.77
N GLU A 73 -10.78 -17.43 -1.93
CA GLU A 73 -9.33 -17.40 -2.08
C GLU A 73 -8.94 -16.84 -3.45
N LEU A 74 -9.65 -17.26 -4.51
CA LEU A 74 -9.48 -16.71 -5.85
C LEU A 74 -9.89 -15.24 -5.90
N LEU A 75 -10.99 -14.85 -5.25
CA LEU A 75 -11.39 -13.44 -5.11
C LEU A 75 -10.30 -12.60 -4.44
N ARG A 76 -9.60 -13.12 -3.43
CA ARG A 76 -8.48 -12.42 -2.77
C ARG A 76 -7.23 -12.32 -3.64
N LEU A 77 -7.01 -13.27 -4.54
CA LEU A 77 -5.93 -13.21 -5.53
C LEU A 77 -6.28 -12.32 -6.74
N LEU A 78 -7.57 -12.13 -7.01
CA LEU A 78 -8.07 -11.26 -8.06
C LEU A 78 -8.42 -9.84 -7.56
N ASP A 79 -8.43 -9.63 -6.23
CA ASP A 79 -8.67 -8.32 -5.64
C ASP A 79 -7.41 -7.44 -5.75
N PRO A 80 -7.41 -6.38 -6.56
CA PRO A 80 -6.27 -5.47 -6.72
C PRO A 80 -5.96 -4.67 -5.43
N LEU A 81 -6.85 -4.72 -4.44
CA LEU A 81 -6.69 -4.10 -3.13
C LEU A 81 -6.27 -5.09 -2.04
N SER A 82 -6.11 -6.37 -2.39
CA SER A 82 -5.54 -7.39 -1.52
C SER A 82 -4.02 -7.47 -1.72
N PRO A 83 -3.22 -7.52 -0.64
CA PRO A 83 -1.78 -7.80 -0.74
C PRO A 83 -1.46 -9.06 -1.53
N THR A 84 -2.26 -10.12 -1.39
CA THR A 84 -2.05 -11.39 -2.10
C THR A 84 -2.39 -11.32 -3.58
N GLY A 85 -3.26 -10.37 -3.99
CA GLY A 85 -3.61 -10.16 -5.39
C GLY A 85 -2.54 -9.41 -6.20
N ILE A 86 -1.51 -8.89 -5.53
CA ILE A 86 -0.35 -8.28 -6.17
C ILE A 86 0.57 -9.39 -6.69
N PRO A 87 1.08 -9.38 -7.93
CA PRO A 87 1.90 -10.48 -8.42
C PRO A 87 3.21 -10.65 -7.63
N ALA A 88 3.68 -11.90 -7.47
CA ALA A 88 4.75 -12.26 -6.56
C ALA A 88 6.05 -11.47 -6.77
N ARG A 89 6.46 -11.22 -8.01
CA ARG A 89 7.65 -10.41 -8.32
C ARG A 89 7.57 -9.00 -7.75
N HIS A 90 6.38 -8.40 -7.78
CA HIS A 90 6.13 -7.04 -7.28
C HIS A 90 6.23 -7.02 -5.75
N ARG A 91 5.63 -8.03 -5.10
CA ARG A 91 5.74 -8.22 -3.65
C ARG A 91 7.20 -8.42 -3.22
N ALA A 92 7.94 -9.30 -3.89
CA ALA A 92 9.34 -9.59 -3.60
C ALA A 92 10.25 -8.35 -3.77
N ARG A 93 10.08 -7.58 -4.85
CA ARG A 93 10.83 -6.32 -5.05
C ARG A 93 10.54 -5.30 -3.95
N TRP A 94 9.29 -5.20 -3.51
CA TRP A 94 8.94 -4.33 -2.39
C TRP A 94 9.61 -4.75 -1.08
N VAL A 95 9.62 -6.04 -0.76
CA VAL A 95 10.32 -6.59 0.42
C VAL A 95 11.82 -6.31 0.34
N ALA A 96 12.44 -6.50 -0.82
CA ALA A 96 13.86 -6.24 -1.03
C ALA A 96 14.21 -4.76 -0.83
N ALA A 97 13.31 -3.85 -1.22
CA ALA A 97 13.46 -2.41 -1.05
C ALA A 97 13.15 -1.89 0.36
N ALA A 98 12.65 -2.74 1.27
CA ALA A 98 12.40 -2.34 2.66
C ALA A 98 13.72 -2.09 3.42
N PRO A 99 13.74 -1.10 4.33
CA PRO A 99 14.83 -0.96 5.30
C PRO A 99 15.10 -2.29 6.00
N PRO A 100 16.36 -2.63 6.33
CA PRO A 100 16.71 -3.92 6.91
C PRO A 100 15.84 -4.30 8.12
N GLU A 101 15.55 -3.33 8.98
CA GLU A 101 14.76 -3.48 10.22
C GLU A 101 13.26 -3.69 9.97
N LEU A 102 12.78 -3.39 8.75
CA LEU A 102 11.39 -3.52 8.33
C LEU A 102 11.17 -4.66 7.33
N ARG A 103 12.22 -5.41 6.97
CA ARG A 103 12.15 -6.42 5.91
C ARG A 103 11.24 -7.60 6.30
N GLU A 104 11.30 -8.06 7.54
CA GLU A 104 10.42 -9.12 8.04
C GLU A 104 8.96 -8.68 8.08
N TYR A 105 8.73 -7.43 8.53
CA TYR A 105 7.40 -6.81 8.50
C TYR A 105 6.85 -6.71 7.07
N ALA A 106 7.69 -6.28 6.14
CA ALA A 106 7.34 -6.22 4.73
C ALA A 106 7.05 -7.61 4.16
N ALA A 107 7.87 -8.63 4.45
CA ALA A 107 7.62 -10.00 4.01
C ALA A 107 6.25 -10.51 4.48
N ALA A 108 5.93 -10.33 5.76
CA ALA A 108 4.64 -10.75 6.30
C ALA A 108 3.43 -10.06 5.63
N TRP A 109 3.54 -8.78 5.28
CA TRP A 109 2.52 -8.08 4.49
C TRP A 109 2.44 -8.58 3.04
N ALA A 110 3.59 -8.85 2.41
CA ALA A 110 3.68 -9.40 1.06
C ALA A 110 3.03 -10.79 0.96
N ASP A 111 3.06 -11.57 2.03
CA ASP A 111 2.45 -12.90 2.08
C ASP A 111 0.94 -12.86 2.40
N GLY A 112 0.33 -11.66 2.46
CA GLY A 112 -1.09 -11.50 2.80
C GLY A 112 -1.40 -11.45 4.27
N GLY A 113 -0.38 -11.45 5.13
CA GLY A 113 -0.55 -11.12 6.54
C GLY A 113 -0.88 -9.64 6.74
N GLU A 114 -1.30 -9.31 7.96
CA GLU A 114 -1.42 -7.92 8.43
C GLU A 114 -0.79 -7.78 9.82
N PRO A 115 0.54 -7.96 9.92
CA PRO A 115 1.24 -7.89 11.21
C PRO A 115 0.95 -6.56 11.91
N GLY A 116 0.71 -6.64 13.22
CA GLY A 116 0.49 -5.47 14.04
C GLY A 116 1.77 -4.66 14.26
N PRO A 117 1.66 -3.38 14.66
CA PRO A 117 2.79 -2.49 14.89
C PRO A 117 3.78 -3.01 15.96
N GLU A 118 3.34 -3.90 16.84
CA GLU A 118 4.17 -4.55 17.86
C GLU A 118 5.28 -5.44 17.28
N THR A 119 5.16 -5.83 16.00
CA THR A 119 6.15 -6.66 15.29
C THR A 119 7.37 -5.88 14.80
N VAL A 120 7.38 -4.55 14.94
CA VAL A 120 8.50 -3.67 14.55
C VAL A 120 9.06 -2.86 15.74
N PRO A 121 9.50 -3.51 16.83
CA PRO A 121 9.95 -2.79 18.02
C PRO A 121 11.23 -1.99 17.73
N GLY A 122 11.24 -0.73 18.15
CA GLY A 122 12.44 0.10 18.13
C GLY A 122 12.81 0.73 16.79
N VAL A 123 12.03 0.53 15.72
CA VAL A 123 12.28 1.19 14.44
C VAL A 123 11.96 2.69 14.54
N PRO A 124 12.90 3.61 14.22
CA PRO A 124 12.62 5.04 14.25
C PRO A 124 11.54 5.41 13.23
N LEU A 125 10.50 6.13 13.65
CA LEU A 125 9.39 6.53 12.76
C LEU A 125 9.84 7.43 11.60
N ALA A 126 10.98 8.11 11.72
CA ALA A 126 11.59 8.86 10.62
C ALA A 126 12.02 7.95 9.45
N VAL A 127 12.47 6.73 9.76
CA VAL A 127 12.78 5.67 8.78
C VAL A 127 11.49 5.18 8.12
N VAL A 128 10.41 5.02 8.90
CA VAL A 128 9.10 4.64 8.37
C VAL A 128 8.55 5.69 7.40
N PHE A 129 8.64 6.98 7.75
CA PHE A 129 8.29 8.07 6.83
C PHE A 129 9.15 8.06 5.56
N ALA A 130 10.47 7.88 5.71
CA ALA A 130 11.38 7.81 4.56
C ALA A 130 11.06 6.63 3.64
N TRP A 131 10.72 5.46 4.21
CA TRP A 131 10.33 4.28 3.44
C TRP A 131 9.00 4.47 2.70
N MET A 132 8.00 5.06 3.37
CA MET A 132 6.72 5.41 2.75
C MET A 132 6.90 6.40 1.59
N GLY A 133 7.77 7.39 1.76
CA GLY A 133 8.06 8.43 0.77
C GLY A 133 9.12 8.08 -0.28
N ALA A 134 9.71 6.88 -0.21
CA ALA A 134 10.78 6.47 -1.11
C ALA A 134 10.29 6.46 -2.57
N VAL A 135 11.00 7.19 -3.43
CA VAL A 135 10.77 7.16 -4.87
C VAL A 135 11.15 5.78 -5.38
N ARG A 136 10.21 5.10 -6.03
CA ARG A 136 10.44 3.77 -6.60
C ARG A 136 10.86 3.90 -8.05
N GLU A 137 11.76 3.02 -8.48
CA GLU A 137 12.19 2.91 -9.87
C GLU A 137 11.02 2.62 -10.81
N GLU A 138 10.01 1.90 -10.32
CA GLU A 138 8.74 1.65 -11.02
C GLU A 138 7.55 2.28 -10.25
N PRO A 139 7.21 3.55 -10.49
CA PRO A 139 6.13 4.25 -9.78
C PRO A 139 4.72 3.66 -9.96
N ARG A 140 4.56 2.80 -10.97
CA ARG A 140 3.33 2.07 -11.33
C ARG A 140 3.36 0.60 -10.85
N ASP A 141 4.32 0.24 -10.01
CA ASP A 141 4.36 -1.09 -9.40
C ASP A 141 3.07 -1.36 -8.59
N ALA A 142 2.43 -2.51 -8.81
CA ALA A 142 1.25 -2.95 -8.08
C ALA A 142 1.49 -3.04 -6.55
N ALA A 143 2.74 -3.21 -6.10
CA ALA A 143 3.15 -3.14 -4.70
C ALA A 143 3.04 -1.73 -4.08
N ARG A 144 2.65 -0.71 -4.86
CA ARG A 144 2.37 0.63 -4.35
C ARG A 144 1.31 0.65 -3.25
N LEU A 145 0.37 -0.28 -3.24
CA LEU A 145 -0.60 -0.43 -2.16
C LEU A 145 0.09 -0.77 -0.82
N LEU A 146 0.95 -1.79 -0.82
CA LEU A 146 1.71 -2.25 0.35
C LEU A 146 2.58 -1.14 0.91
N ALA A 147 3.22 -0.42 0.00
CA ALA A 147 4.06 0.73 0.24
C ALA A 147 3.40 1.93 0.95
N VAL A 148 2.07 2.01 0.93
CA VAL A 148 1.32 3.04 1.66
C VAL A 148 0.73 2.42 2.92
N ARG A 149 -0.03 1.32 2.79
CA ARG A 149 -0.77 0.73 3.90
C ARG A 149 0.12 0.20 5.03
N ALA A 150 1.22 -0.49 4.69
CA ALA A 150 2.08 -1.11 5.70
C ALA A 150 2.79 -0.05 6.57
N PRO A 151 3.46 0.98 6.00
CA PRO A 151 3.98 2.09 6.81
C PRO A 151 2.91 2.86 7.58
N GLU A 152 1.75 3.13 6.95
CA GLU A 152 0.65 3.84 7.60
C GLU A 152 0.15 3.13 8.85
N ARG A 153 0.10 1.79 8.87
CA ARG A 153 -0.33 1.04 10.05
C ARG A 153 0.61 1.23 11.24
N ILE A 154 1.93 1.27 11.00
CA ILE A 154 2.94 1.58 12.04
C ILE A 154 2.72 3.00 12.56
N LEU A 155 2.61 3.98 11.66
CA LEU A 155 2.43 5.39 12.00
C LEU A 155 1.10 5.65 12.73
N ALA A 156 0.03 4.96 12.33
CA ALA A 156 -1.30 5.07 12.91
C ALA A 156 -1.37 4.56 14.36
N ALA A 157 -0.46 3.68 14.77
CA ALA A 157 -0.34 3.22 16.15
C ALA A 157 0.49 4.16 17.04
N ALA A 158 1.34 5.01 16.44
CA ALA A 158 2.24 5.90 17.18
C ALA A 158 1.51 7.08 17.82
N ARG A 159 2.05 7.53 18.97
CA ARG A 159 1.59 8.77 19.61
C ARG A 159 2.03 9.98 18.79
N THR A 160 1.29 11.07 18.95
CA THR A 160 1.47 12.26 18.11
C THR A 160 2.77 12.99 18.42
N GLU A 161 3.27 12.88 19.65
CA GLU A 161 4.57 13.40 20.06
C GLU A 161 5.70 12.68 19.32
N ASP A 162 5.61 11.35 19.21
CA ASP A 162 6.61 10.52 18.53
C ASP A 162 6.59 10.79 17.01
N LEU A 163 5.39 10.94 16.43
CA LEU A 163 5.21 11.36 15.03
C LEU A 163 5.79 12.76 14.77
N ALA A 164 5.54 13.72 15.66
CA ALA A 164 6.05 15.07 15.55
C ALA A 164 7.58 15.13 15.66
N TRP A 165 8.17 14.28 16.52
CA TRP A 165 9.63 14.12 16.57
C TRP A 165 10.17 13.59 15.24
N ALA A 166 9.56 12.54 14.71
CA ALA A 166 9.99 11.94 13.44
C ALA A 166 9.89 12.89 12.23
N VAL A 167 8.91 13.80 12.21
CA VAL A 167 8.82 14.87 11.18
C VAL A 167 10.04 15.77 11.18
N ARG A 168 10.67 16.00 12.34
CA ARG A 168 11.86 16.86 12.45
C ARG A 168 13.13 16.16 11.95
N GLU A 169 13.18 14.84 12.11
CA GLU A 169 14.34 14.02 11.78
C GLU A 169 14.31 13.49 10.34
N THR A 170 13.16 13.58 9.65
CA THR A 170 13.02 13.02 8.31
C THR A 170 13.49 13.98 7.21
N GLY A 171 14.03 13.41 6.12
CA GLY A 171 14.44 14.15 4.93
C GLY A 171 13.27 14.55 4.03
N ARG A 172 13.56 15.19 2.89
CA ARG A 172 12.53 15.71 1.96
C ARG A 172 11.49 14.67 1.54
N ALA A 173 11.93 13.47 1.15
CA ALA A 173 11.03 12.40 0.70
C ALA A 173 10.11 11.92 1.83
N GLY A 174 10.66 11.74 3.04
CA GLY A 174 9.85 11.38 4.20
C GLY A 174 8.92 12.51 4.67
N LEU A 175 9.27 13.77 4.42
CA LEU A 175 8.39 14.90 4.72
C LEU A 175 7.18 14.97 3.77
N ASP A 176 7.34 14.59 2.50
CA ASP A 176 6.21 14.44 1.57
C ASP A 176 5.24 13.36 2.05
N ALA A 177 5.77 12.20 2.46
CA ALA A 177 4.98 11.12 3.06
C ALA A 177 4.34 11.52 4.40
N ALA A 178 5.04 12.28 5.23
CA ALA A 178 4.47 12.80 6.47
C ALA A 178 3.29 13.73 6.20
N VAL A 179 3.41 14.65 5.23
CA VAL A 179 2.28 15.50 4.83
C VAL A 179 1.08 14.67 4.38
N ALA A 180 1.30 13.64 3.56
CA ALA A 180 0.24 12.73 3.13
C ALA A 180 -0.42 12.01 4.31
N PHE A 181 0.37 11.46 5.25
CA PHE A 181 -0.15 10.78 6.43
C PHE A 181 -0.98 11.70 7.35
N PHE A 182 -0.46 12.89 7.66
CA PHE A 182 -1.14 13.86 8.54
C PHE A 182 -2.41 14.45 7.90
N ALA A 183 -2.48 14.49 6.56
CA ALA A 183 -3.70 14.86 5.83
C ALA A 183 -4.67 13.68 5.65
N GLY A 184 -4.19 12.45 5.79
CA GLY A 184 -4.94 11.22 5.57
C GLY A 184 -5.97 10.91 6.67
N GLU A 185 -6.80 9.90 6.38
CA GLU A 185 -7.91 9.48 7.25
C GLU A 185 -7.42 8.93 8.60
N HIS A 186 -6.32 8.18 8.60
CA HIS A 186 -5.74 7.57 9.80
C HIS A 186 -5.35 8.61 10.86
N PHE A 187 -4.86 9.78 10.46
CA PHE A 187 -4.61 10.87 11.40
C PHE A 187 -5.87 11.71 11.66
N THR A 188 -6.67 11.98 10.63
CA THR A 188 -7.84 12.85 10.70
C THR A 188 -8.91 12.33 11.66
N THR A 189 -9.12 11.01 11.73
CA THR A 189 -10.11 10.37 12.60
C THR A 189 -9.70 10.32 14.08
N ARG A 190 -8.45 10.65 14.41
CA ARG A 190 -7.96 10.67 15.79
C ARG A 190 -8.72 11.68 16.66
N HIS A 191 -8.88 11.33 17.94
CA HIS A 191 -9.47 12.23 18.94
C HIS A 191 -8.71 13.57 18.97
N PRO A 192 -9.40 14.73 19.09
CA PRO A 192 -8.76 16.05 18.99
C PRO A 192 -7.53 16.27 19.87
N LYS A 193 -7.49 15.67 21.07
CA LYS A 193 -6.31 15.74 21.97
C LYS A 193 -5.05 15.15 21.30
N HIS A 194 -5.19 14.07 20.53
CA HIS A 194 -4.12 13.42 19.80
C HIS A 194 -3.85 14.04 18.43
N ARG A 195 -4.53 15.13 18.06
CA ARG A 195 -4.19 15.89 16.84
C ARG A 195 -3.42 17.17 17.15
N ARG A 196 -3.01 17.35 18.41
CA ARG A 196 -2.19 18.48 18.83
C ARG A 196 -0.74 18.22 18.45
N VAL A 197 -0.19 19.10 17.62
CA VAL A 197 1.17 18.96 17.10
C VAL A 197 1.98 20.18 17.53
N PRO A 198 3.21 20.00 18.05
CA PRO A 198 4.11 21.10 18.39
C PRO A 198 4.34 22.04 17.20
N GLU A 199 4.44 23.35 17.47
CA GLU A 199 4.54 24.37 16.41
C GLU A 199 5.70 24.13 15.43
N THR A 200 6.84 23.60 15.88
CA THR A 200 7.98 23.27 14.99
C THR A 200 7.61 22.23 13.93
N ALA A 201 7.04 21.09 14.33
CA ALA A 201 6.63 20.04 13.39
C ALA A 201 5.48 20.52 12.51
N ARG A 202 4.53 21.26 13.09
CA ARG A 202 3.43 21.89 12.35
C ARG A 202 3.94 22.87 11.29
N GLY A 203 4.94 23.68 11.61
CA GLY A 203 5.59 24.62 10.70
C GLY A 203 6.26 23.92 9.52
N LEU A 204 6.98 22.81 9.79
CA LEU A 204 7.60 21.98 8.74
C LEU A 204 6.55 21.39 7.80
N LEU A 205 5.48 20.77 8.33
CA LEU A 205 4.41 20.17 7.54
C LEU A 205 3.68 21.21 6.67
N LEU A 206 3.26 22.33 7.26
CA LEU A 206 2.55 23.38 6.52
C LEU A 206 3.46 24.08 5.49
N GLY A 207 4.72 24.31 5.84
CA GLY A 207 5.71 24.89 4.94
C GLY A 207 5.98 23.99 3.74
N HIS A 208 6.11 22.68 3.96
CA HIS A 208 6.30 21.71 2.90
C HIS A 208 5.04 21.57 2.01
N ALA A 209 3.87 21.43 2.63
CA ALA A 209 2.60 21.31 1.91
C ALA A 209 2.34 22.51 0.98
N ARG A 210 2.60 23.74 1.42
CA ARG A 210 2.48 24.94 0.58
C ARG A 210 3.29 24.87 -0.71
N ARG A 211 4.47 24.25 -0.68
CA ARG A 211 5.40 24.22 -1.81
C ARG A 211 5.21 23.00 -2.71
N HIS A 212 4.85 21.85 -2.13
CA HIS A 212 4.92 20.57 -2.81
C HIS A 212 3.59 19.81 -2.86
N ARG A 213 2.67 20.10 -1.93
CA ARG A 213 1.37 19.41 -1.81
C ARG A 213 0.23 20.38 -1.48
N PRO A 214 -0.03 21.39 -2.32
CA PRO A 214 -0.98 22.46 -2.01
C PRO A 214 -2.41 21.95 -1.81
N ALA A 215 -2.78 20.82 -2.43
CA ALA A 215 -4.08 20.19 -2.25
C ALA A 215 -4.32 19.69 -0.81
N ASP A 216 -3.27 19.29 -0.09
CA ASP A 216 -3.35 18.75 1.28
C ASP A 216 -3.34 19.87 2.34
N LEU A 217 -2.91 21.08 1.97
CA LEU A 217 -2.76 22.21 2.88
C LEU A 217 -4.05 22.58 3.64
N PRO A 218 -5.24 22.71 3.00
CA PRO A 218 -6.47 23.06 3.72
C PRO A 218 -6.87 21.99 4.75
N VAL A 219 -6.55 20.72 4.49
CA VAL A 219 -6.81 19.63 5.44
C VAL A 219 -5.89 19.78 6.64
N LEU A 220 -4.59 19.96 6.42
CA LEU A 220 -3.62 20.14 7.49
C LEU A 220 -3.93 21.36 8.36
N GLU A 221 -4.27 22.51 7.77
CA GLU A 221 -4.58 23.73 8.52
C GLU A 221 -5.80 23.56 9.44
N ARG A 222 -6.80 22.78 9.02
CA ARG A 222 -7.98 22.46 9.84
C ARG A 222 -7.71 21.40 10.92
N ARG A 223 -6.81 20.44 10.66
CA ARG A 223 -6.66 19.23 11.49
C ARG A 223 -5.49 19.29 12.46
N LEU A 224 -4.39 19.95 12.10
CA LEU A 224 -3.23 20.12 12.96
C LEU A 224 -3.52 21.17 14.03
N LEU A 225 -3.99 20.70 15.18
CA LEU A 225 -4.30 21.57 16.30
C LEU A 225 -3.01 22.02 16.99
N ARG A 226 -3.00 23.26 17.46
CA ARG A 226 -1.90 23.75 18.31
C ARG A 226 -2.00 23.16 19.71
N LEU A 227 -0.84 22.92 20.32
CA LEU A 227 -0.74 22.70 21.74
C LEU A 227 -1.27 23.91 22.52
N PRO A 228 -1.87 23.74 23.70
CA PRO A 228 -2.38 24.85 24.52
C PRO A 228 -1.30 25.91 24.81
N GLU A 229 -0.08 25.49 25.10
CA GLU A 229 1.05 26.34 25.44
C GLU A 229 1.44 27.26 24.27
N ASP A 230 1.30 26.75 23.03
CA ASP A 230 1.60 27.47 21.79
C ASP A 230 0.52 28.50 21.41
N ARG A 231 -0.61 28.54 22.12
CA ARG A 231 -1.67 29.55 21.88
C ARG A 231 -1.38 30.88 22.57
N ILE A 232 -0.62 30.85 23.66
CA ILE A 232 -0.36 32.00 24.53
C ILE A 232 0.75 32.88 23.94
N ARG A 233 1.64 32.31 23.13
CA ARG A 233 2.63 33.06 22.34
C ARG A 233 2.00 33.67 21.08
N ARG A 234 1.16 34.68 21.25
CA ARG A 234 0.87 35.67 20.20
C ARG A 234 1.26 37.05 20.73
N PRO A 235 2.27 37.73 20.17
CA PRO A 235 2.31 39.19 20.23
C PRO A 235 1.16 39.80 19.42
#